data_AF-A0A061AVC2-F1
#
_entry.id   AF-A0A061AVC2-F1
#
_cell.length_a   1.000
_cell.length_b   1.000
_cell.length_c   1.000
_cell.angle_alpha   90.00
_cell.angle_beta   90.00
_cell.angle_gamma   90.00
#
_symmetry.space_group_name_H-M   'P 1'
#
loop_
_entity.id
_entity.type
_entity.pdbx_description
1 polymer ?
#
loop_
_entity_poly.entity_id
_entity_poly.type
_entity_poly.pdbx_seq_one_letter_code
_entity_poly.pdbx_strand_id
1 'polypeptide(L)'
;MYCGLMISADSECSQNTTDNYSGPYEAGCLCGSDDTTFLSYYDSCMSCGWTLWKYYSGYLENALVERASENTVYTATEPTGTSRCSTTLSDSYTVDPNINYSTYV
;
A
#
# COMPACT_ATOMS: atom_id res chain seq x y z
N MET A 1 -8.64 8.34 0.25
CA MET A 1 -8.96 6.99 0.74
C MET A 1 -8.38 5.87 -0.13
N TYR A 2 -7.42 6.16 -1.02
CA TYR A 2 -6.89 5.17 -1.96
C TYR A 2 -5.79 4.29 -1.36
N CYS A 3 -5.01 4.81 -0.40
CA CYS A 3 -3.96 4.02 0.26
C CYS A 3 -4.51 2.90 1.15
N GLY A 4 -5.64 3.07 1.84
CA GLY A 4 -6.26 1.99 2.63
C GLY A 4 -6.77 0.83 1.76
N LEU A 5 -7.35 1.16 0.60
CA LEU A 5 -7.78 0.16 -0.39
C LEU A 5 -6.57 -0.54 -1.02
N MET A 6 -5.49 0.19 -1.26
CA MET A 6 -4.22 -0.37 -1.73
C MET A 6 -3.62 -1.36 -0.73
N ILE A 7 -3.65 -1.06 0.58
CA ILE A 7 -3.19 -2.01 1.61
C ILE A 7 -4.09 -3.24 1.65
N SER A 8 -5.39 -3.08 1.49
CA SER A 8 -6.29 -4.24 1.46
C SER A 8 -5.97 -5.15 0.28
N ALA A 9 -5.69 -4.57 -0.90
CA ALA A 9 -5.27 -5.32 -2.08
C ALA A 9 -3.89 -5.98 -1.90
N ASP A 10 -2.96 -5.30 -1.23
CA ASP A 10 -1.68 -5.89 -0.83
C ASP A 10 -1.86 -7.10 0.09
N SER A 11 -2.74 -6.97 1.08
CA SER A 11 -3.03 -8.04 2.03
C SER A 11 -3.65 -9.28 1.40
N GLU A 12 -4.38 -9.12 0.30
CA GLU A 12 -4.90 -10.25 -0.48
C GLU A 12 -3.78 -10.98 -1.26
N CYS A 13 -2.70 -10.28 -1.60
CA CYS A 13 -1.56 -10.84 -2.32
C CYS A 13 -0.48 -11.43 -1.41
N SER A 14 -0.44 -11.06 -0.12
CA SER A 14 0.54 -11.59 0.83
C SER A 14 0.26 -13.07 1.14
N GLN A 15 1.32 -13.89 1.06
CA GLN A 15 1.31 -15.29 1.47
C GLN A 15 1.95 -15.49 2.85
N ASN A 16 2.32 -14.41 3.53
CA ASN A 16 2.93 -14.50 4.85
C ASN A 16 1.88 -14.93 5.89
N THR A 17 2.24 -15.93 6.69
CA THR A 17 1.37 -16.49 7.73
C THR A 17 1.49 -15.78 9.09
N THR A 18 2.44 -14.85 9.20
CA THR A 18 2.74 -14.08 10.43
C THR A 18 1.99 -12.75 10.44
N ASP A 19 1.90 -12.12 9.28
CA ASP A 19 1.19 -10.87 9.04
C ASP A 19 0.73 -10.81 7.58
N ASN A 20 -0.38 -10.13 7.32
CA ASN A 20 -1.00 -10.10 6.00
C ASN A 20 -0.51 -8.90 5.16
N TYR A 21 0.71 -8.40 5.33
CA TYR A 21 1.17 -7.21 4.59
C TYR A 21 2.66 -7.24 4.27
N SER A 22 3.41 -8.17 4.84
CA SER A 22 4.78 -8.44 4.42
C SER A 22 4.80 -9.58 3.41
N GLY A 23 5.84 -9.62 2.57
CA GLY A 23 6.08 -10.72 1.66
C GLY A 23 6.37 -12.04 2.40
N PRO A 24 6.39 -13.19 1.70
CA PRO A 24 6.35 -13.31 0.23
C PRO A 24 4.96 -13.00 -0.34
N TYR A 25 4.92 -12.40 -1.52
CA TYR A 25 3.68 -12.11 -2.25
C TYR A 25 3.43 -13.16 -3.33
N GLU A 26 2.17 -13.40 -3.66
CA GLU A 26 1.81 -14.22 -4.80
C GLU A 26 2.32 -13.58 -6.09
N ALA A 27 3.13 -14.33 -6.85
CA ALA A 27 3.81 -13.82 -8.03
C ALA A 27 2.81 -13.25 -9.04
N GLY A 28 2.97 -11.99 -9.37
CA GLY A 28 2.13 -11.28 -10.32
C GLY A 28 0.78 -10.78 -9.77
N CYS A 29 0.49 -10.98 -8.48
CA CYS A 29 -0.70 -10.45 -7.84
C CYS A 29 -0.64 -8.93 -7.65
N LEU A 30 0.56 -8.40 -7.37
CA LEU A 30 0.78 -6.96 -7.22
C LEU A 30 0.93 -6.25 -8.57
N CYS A 31 1.79 -6.77 -9.45
CA CYS A 31 2.13 -6.11 -10.72
C CYS A 31 2.45 -7.05 -11.89
N GLY A 32 2.00 -8.30 -11.84
CA GLY A 32 2.15 -9.24 -12.95
C GLY A 32 1.28 -8.91 -14.16
N SER A 33 0.38 -7.94 -14.04
CA SER A 33 -0.42 -7.39 -15.12
C SER A 33 -0.68 -5.90 -14.85
N ASP A 34 -0.94 -5.12 -15.90
CA ASP A 34 -1.18 -3.67 -15.77
C ASP A 34 -2.54 -3.31 -15.15
N ASP A 35 -3.40 -4.31 -14.87
CA ASP A 35 -4.77 -4.17 -14.39
C ASP A 35 -5.01 -4.94 -13.08
N THR A 36 -4.07 -4.84 -12.14
CA THR A 36 -4.27 -5.38 -10.79
C THR A 36 -5.03 -4.38 -9.92
N THR A 37 -5.79 -4.89 -8.95
CA THR A 37 -6.47 -4.07 -7.95
C THR A 37 -5.47 -3.16 -7.22
N PHE A 38 -4.26 -3.66 -6.96
CA PHE A 38 -3.17 -2.88 -6.37
C PHE A 38 -2.77 -1.67 -7.24
N LEU A 39 -2.59 -1.89 -8.55
CA LEU A 39 -2.27 -0.81 -9.50
C LEU A 39 -3.40 0.21 -9.67
N SER A 40 -4.66 -0.23 -9.60
CA SER A 40 -5.82 0.66 -9.72
C SER A 40 -5.83 1.79 -8.66
N TYR A 41 -5.23 1.53 -7.49
CA TYR A 41 -5.11 2.50 -6.40
C TYR A 41 -3.72 3.12 -6.28
N TYR A 42 -2.72 2.58 -6.98
CA TYR A 42 -1.32 2.97 -6.90
C TYR A 42 -1.13 4.46 -7.17
N ASP A 43 -1.50 4.96 -8.36
CA ASP A 43 -1.26 6.37 -8.72
C ASP A 43 -1.95 7.34 -7.76
N SER A 44 -3.18 7.01 -7.36
CA SER A 44 -3.95 7.84 -6.44
C SER A 44 -3.34 7.84 -5.03
N CYS A 45 -2.84 6.69 -4.57
CA CYS A 45 -2.13 6.60 -3.29
C CYS A 45 -0.77 7.30 -3.35
N MET A 46 0.03 7.09 -4.39
CA MET A 46 1.35 7.71 -4.52
C MET A 46 1.26 9.24 -4.68
N SER A 47 0.18 9.74 -5.28
CA SER A 47 -0.04 11.17 -5.48
C SER A 47 -0.35 11.93 -4.18
N CYS A 48 -1.09 11.32 -3.24
CA CYS A 48 -1.51 12.01 -2.01
C CYS A 48 -0.99 11.38 -0.69
N GLY A 49 -0.40 10.20 -0.80
CA GLY A 49 -0.05 9.30 0.29
C GLY A 49 1.10 9.79 1.15
N TRP A 50 1.86 10.81 0.72
CA TRP A 50 2.97 11.36 1.51
C TRP A 50 2.55 11.79 2.92
N THR A 51 1.38 12.42 3.03
CA THR A 51 0.79 12.81 4.31
C THR A 51 0.43 11.64 5.22
N LEU A 52 0.22 10.45 4.64
CA LEU A 52 -0.20 9.23 5.33
C LEU A 52 0.90 8.17 5.38
N TRP A 53 2.04 8.45 4.77
CA TRP A 53 3.13 7.49 4.64
C TRP A 53 3.62 7.04 6.01
N LYS A 54 3.70 7.93 7.00
CA LYS A 54 4.03 7.56 8.39
C LYS A 54 3.09 6.52 9.02
N TYR A 55 1.87 6.37 8.50
CA TYR A 55 0.89 5.38 8.94
C TYR A 55 0.94 4.12 8.10
N TYR A 56 1.12 4.26 6.79
CA TYR A 56 0.96 3.16 5.84
C TYR A 56 2.25 2.55 5.33
N SER A 57 3.41 3.18 5.54
CA SER A 57 4.70 2.68 5.08
C SER A 57 4.99 1.27 5.59
N GLY A 58 4.67 0.98 6.86
CA GLY A 58 4.87 -0.35 7.45
C GLY A 58 4.09 -1.48 6.78
N TYR A 59 3.02 -1.14 6.04
CA TYR A 59 2.22 -2.10 5.27
C TYR A 59 2.62 -2.11 3.80
N LEU A 60 2.80 -0.93 3.20
CA LEU A 60 2.99 -0.79 1.75
C LEU A 60 4.44 -0.85 1.29
N GLU A 61 5.44 -0.58 2.15
CA GLU A 61 6.83 -0.48 1.71
C GLU A 61 7.34 -1.79 1.09
N ASN A 62 7.08 -2.93 1.73
CA ASN A 62 7.42 -4.25 1.19
C ASN A 62 6.70 -4.53 -0.14
N ALA A 63 5.42 -4.18 -0.22
CA ALA A 63 4.61 -4.35 -1.42
C ALA A 63 5.14 -3.51 -2.58
N LEU A 64 5.50 -2.26 -2.32
CA LEU A 64 6.04 -1.35 -3.33
C LEU A 64 7.43 -1.79 -3.80
N VAL A 65 8.26 -2.36 -2.92
CA VAL A 65 9.56 -2.94 -3.26
C VAL A 65 9.37 -4.17 -4.16
N GLU A 66 8.49 -5.09 -3.78
CA GLU A 66 8.18 -6.27 -4.59
C GLU A 66 7.63 -5.84 -5.96
N ARG A 67 6.67 -4.91 -5.96
CA ARG A 67 6.10 -4.34 -7.18
C ARG A 67 7.16 -3.73 -8.10
N ALA A 68 8.10 -2.97 -7.55
CA ALA A 68 9.20 -2.40 -8.33
C ALA A 68 10.14 -3.45 -8.91
N SER A 69 10.20 -4.64 -8.30
CA SER A 69 10.93 -5.79 -8.84
C SER A 69 10.16 -6.51 -9.95
N GLU A 70 8.82 -6.55 -9.86
CA GLU A 70 7.94 -7.18 -10.87
C GLU A 70 7.76 -6.32 -12.12
N ASN A 71 7.63 -4.99 -11.96
CA ASN A 71 7.33 -4.07 -13.06
C ASN A 71 8.15 -2.78 -12.98
N THR A 72 9.11 -2.63 -13.88
CA THR A 72 10.06 -1.49 -13.93
C THR A 72 9.44 -0.17 -14.39
N VAL A 73 8.18 -0.17 -14.86
CA VAL A 73 7.44 1.08 -15.14
C VAL A 73 7.09 1.79 -13.83
N TYR A 74 6.81 1.01 -12.79
CA TYR A 74 6.50 1.52 -11.47
C TYR A 74 7.70 1.24 -10.57
N THR A 75 8.54 2.24 -10.31
CA THR A 75 9.76 2.07 -9.48
C THR A 75 9.68 2.72 -8.10
N ALA A 76 8.68 3.55 -7.83
CA ALA A 76 8.61 4.26 -6.56
C ALA A 76 8.24 3.32 -5.40
N THR A 77 9.07 3.34 -4.37
CA THR A 77 8.91 2.59 -3.11
C THR A 77 8.31 3.45 -1.99
N GLU A 78 8.00 4.71 -2.28
CA GLU A 78 7.36 5.67 -1.39
C GLU A 78 6.56 6.69 -2.20
N PRO A 79 5.49 7.31 -1.65
CA PRO A 79 4.65 8.25 -2.36
C PRO A 79 5.45 9.42 -2.96
N THR A 80 5.23 9.71 -4.23
CA THR A 80 6.01 10.74 -4.97
C THR A 80 5.28 12.08 -5.09
N GLY A 81 3.98 12.11 -4.81
CA GLY A 81 3.18 13.31 -4.93
C GLY A 81 3.18 14.17 -3.66
N THR A 82 2.85 15.45 -3.84
CA THR A 82 2.76 16.45 -2.77
C THR A 82 1.33 16.76 -2.35
N SER A 83 0.34 16.08 -2.95
CA SER A 83 -1.06 16.28 -2.61
C SER A 83 -1.35 15.79 -1.19
N ARG A 84 -2.28 16.43 -0.49
CA ARG A 84 -2.70 15.96 0.83
C ARG A 84 -3.86 14.99 0.65
N CYS A 85 -3.71 13.73 1.05
CA CYS A 85 -4.86 12.85 1.20
C CYS A 85 -5.67 13.35 2.40
N SER A 86 -6.98 13.58 2.23
CA SER A 86 -7.86 13.92 3.36
C SER A 86 -7.93 12.76 4.35
N THR A 87 -7.54 13.00 5.60
CA THR A 87 -7.71 12.03 6.71
C THR A 87 -8.08 12.71 8.01
N THR A 88 -8.73 11.93 8.87
CA THR A 88 -9.08 12.22 10.27
C THR A 88 -8.09 11.57 11.26
N LEU A 89 -6.88 11.22 10.81
CA LEU A 89 -5.88 10.51 11.63
C LEU A 89 -5.14 11.45 12.59
N SER A 90 -5.14 11.11 13.88
CA SER A 90 -4.40 11.80 14.94
C SER A 90 -2.89 11.57 14.82
N ASP A 91 -2.07 12.51 15.30
CA ASP A 91 -0.63 12.58 15.02
C ASP A 91 0.25 11.39 15.47
N SER A 92 -0.25 10.52 16.36
CA SER A 92 0.45 9.33 16.84
C SER A 92 -0.11 8.05 16.21
N TYR A 93 0.74 7.28 15.53
CA TYR A 93 0.38 5.97 15.02
C TYR A 93 1.47 4.94 15.25
N THR A 94 1.02 3.77 15.66
CA THR A 94 1.79 2.53 15.74
C THR A 94 1.14 1.55 14.78
N VAL A 95 1.95 0.86 13.98
CA VAL A 95 1.50 -0.22 13.09
C VAL A 95 0.70 -1.23 13.91
N ASP A 96 -0.59 -1.32 13.62
CA ASP A 96 -1.51 -2.31 14.20
C ASP A 96 -1.75 -3.44 13.17
N PRO A 97 -1.28 -4.66 13.43
CA PRO A 97 -1.47 -5.78 12.51
C PRO A 97 -2.93 -6.22 12.37
N ASN A 98 -3.84 -5.75 13.23
CA ASN A 98 -5.27 -6.04 13.19
C ASN A 98 -6.12 -4.82 12.77
N ILE A 99 -5.49 -3.81 12.16
CA ILE A 99 -6.18 -2.57 11.82
C ILE A 99 -7.39 -2.86 10.92
N ASN A 100 -8.57 -2.44 11.37
CA ASN A 100 -9.76 -2.51 10.54
C ASN A 100 -9.78 -1.30 9.62
N TYR A 101 -9.29 -1.48 8.39
CA TYR A 101 -9.21 -0.43 7.36
C TYR A 101 -10.56 0.24 7.07
N SER A 102 -11.69 -0.41 7.38
CA SER A 102 -13.05 0.14 7.25
C SER A 102 -13.43 1.17 8.33
N THR A 103 -12.55 1.48 9.28
CA THR A 103 -12.75 2.58 10.24
C THR A 103 -12.11 3.90 9.78
N TYR A 104 -11.38 3.87 8.66
CA TYR A 104 -10.74 5.03 8.04
C TYR A 104 -11.38 5.40 6.69
N VAL A 105 -12.58 4.86 6.43
CA VAL A 105 -13.55 5.30 5.40
C VAL A 105 -14.39 6.48 5.86
#